data_AF-A0A0S6WSK1-F1
#
_entry.id   AF-A0A0S6WSK1-F1
#
_cell.length_a   1.000
_cell.length_b   1.000
_cell.length_c   1.000
_cell.angle_alpha   90.00
_cell.angle_beta   90.00
_cell.angle_gamma   90.00
#
_symmetry.space_group_name_H-M   'P 1'
#
loop_
_entity.id
_entity.type
_entity.pdbx_description
1 polymer ?
#
loop_
_entity_poly.entity_id
_entity_poly.type
_entity_poly.pdbx_seq_one_letter_code
_entity_poly.pdbx_strand_id
1 'polypeptide(L)'
;MSASADVLAASTTEVDISSVQTGQAIKAIFRKQPVFIRNLTQREIDAANAVDAASLRDPQTLEERTKEGKTNWLITMGVCTHLGCVPLAPAKVSRAVSSVGISAPATVRTTTPPPVSVRALRP
;
A
#
# COMPACT_ATOMS: atom_id res chain seq x y z
N MET A 1 24.43 10.16 -15.32
CA MET A 1 23.24 11.03 -15.41
C MET A 1 22.48 10.95 -14.09
N SER A 2 22.13 12.08 -13.48
CA SER A 2 21.32 12.18 -12.26
C SER A 2 19.85 12.48 -12.61
N ALA A 3 18.94 12.25 -11.67
CA ALA A 3 17.52 12.54 -11.86
C ALA A 3 17.26 14.05 -11.97
N SER A 4 16.36 14.45 -12.87
CA SER A 4 15.91 15.84 -13.03
C SER A 4 14.98 16.29 -11.91
N ALA A 5 14.84 17.61 -11.74
CA ALA A 5 14.07 18.19 -10.63
C ALA A 5 12.59 17.76 -10.62
N ASP A 6 11.98 17.54 -11.77
CA ASP A 6 10.60 17.03 -11.91
C ASP A 6 10.48 15.57 -11.43
N VAL A 7 11.50 14.75 -11.65
CA VAL A 7 11.55 13.36 -11.16
C VAL A 7 11.72 13.32 -9.64
N LEU A 8 12.48 14.26 -9.08
CA LEU A 8 12.62 14.41 -7.63
C LEU A 8 11.34 14.93 -6.99
N ALA A 9 10.60 15.82 -7.63
CA ALA A 9 9.29 16.29 -7.16
C ALA A 9 8.26 15.15 -7.12
N ALA A 10 8.34 14.19 -8.05
CA ALA A 10 7.48 13.00 -8.07
C ALA A 10 7.89 11.90 -7.07
N SER A 11 8.87 12.16 -6.18
CA SER A 11 9.37 11.17 -5.23
C SER A 11 8.41 10.85 -4.08
N THR A 12 7.43 11.73 -3.82
CA THR A 12 6.40 11.55 -2.80
C THR A 12 5.02 11.81 -3.38
N THR A 13 4.00 11.17 -2.83
CA THR A 13 2.59 11.39 -3.23
C THR A 13 1.72 11.18 -2.01
N GLU A 14 0.87 12.15 -1.73
CA GLU A 14 -0.16 12.08 -0.68
C GLU A 14 -1.44 11.52 -1.31
N VAL A 15 -2.02 10.49 -0.69
CA VAL A 15 -3.27 9.90 -1.16
C VAL A 15 -4.28 9.94 -0.02
N ASP A 16 -5.42 10.58 -0.28
CA ASP A 16 -6.55 10.59 0.64
C ASP A 16 -7.24 9.21 0.63
N ILE A 17 -7.37 8.64 1.82
CA ILE A 17 -7.94 7.31 2.07
C ILE A 17 -9.23 7.37 2.88
N SER A 18 -9.73 8.57 3.19
CA SER A 18 -10.90 8.79 4.06
C SER A 18 -12.19 8.14 3.53
N SER A 19 -12.33 8.01 2.21
CA SER A 19 -13.50 7.44 1.55
C SER A 19 -13.43 5.91 1.35
N VAL A 20 -12.32 5.26 1.71
CA VAL A 20 -12.11 3.82 1.46
C VAL A 20 -12.75 2.99 2.57
N GLN A 21 -13.83 2.29 2.22
CA GLN A 21 -14.55 1.42 3.16
C GLN A 21 -13.77 0.12 3.43
N THR A 22 -14.06 -0.52 4.57
CA THR A 22 -13.49 -1.83 4.92
C THR A 22 -13.84 -2.87 3.85
N GLY A 23 -12.83 -3.56 3.32
CA GLY A 23 -12.96 -4.51 2.20
C GLY A 23 -12.87 -3.87 0.81
N GLN A 24 -12.85 -2.54 0.72
CA GLN A 24 -12.67 -1.81 -0.54
C GLN A 24 -11.18 -1.64 -0.85
N ALA A 25 -10.88 -1.61 -2.15
CA ALA A 25 -9.56 -1.32 -2.65
C ALA A 25 -9.63 -0.23 -3.73
N ILE A 26 -8.66 0.69 -3.70
CA ILE A 26 -8.48 1.75 -4.68
C ILE A 26 -7.14 1.60 -5.39
N LYS A 27 -7.05 2.15 -6.60
CA LYS A 27 -5.81 2.25 -7.37
C LYS A 27 -5.37 3.70 -7.39
N ALA A 28 -4.14 3.97 -6.95
CA ALA A 28 -3.47 5.25 -7.05
C ALA A 28 -2.25 5.15 -7.97
N ILE A 29 -1.73 6.29 -8.43
CA ILE A 29 -0.51 6.33 -9.25
C ILE A 29 0.61 6.95 -8.43
N PHE A 30 1.73 6.25 -8.31
CA PHE A 30 2.97 6.73 -7.70
C PHE A 30 4.11 6.55 -8.70
N ARG A 31 4.80 7.64 -9.06
CA ARG A 31 5.93 7.60 -10.02
C ARG A 31 5.59 6.90 -11.35
N LYS A 32 4.38 7.16 -11.89
CA LYS A 32 3.84 6.49 -13.10
C LYS A 32 3.63 4.98 -12.96
N GLN A 33 3.73 4.43 -11.74
CA GLN A 33 3.45 3.03 -11.44
C GLN A 33 2.16 2.92 -10.61
N PRO A 34 1.34 1.88 -10.82
CA PRO A 34 0.14 1.68 -10.04
C PRO A 34 0.47 1.25 -8.61
N VAL A 35 -0.25 1.80 -7.64
CA VAL A 35 -0.23 1.39 -6.23
C VAL A 35 -1.64 0.97 -5.85
N PHE A 36 -1.75 -0.19 -5.22
CA PHE A 36 -3.00 -0.68 -4.64
C PHE A 36 -3.04 -0.30 -3.17
N ILE A 37 -4.15 0.31 -2.75
CA ILE A 37 -4.44 0.61 -1.35
C ILE A 37 -5.72 -0.11 -1.00
N ARG A 38 -5.68 -0.99 0.00
CA ARG A 38 -6.82 -1.77 0.46
C ARG A 38 -6.98 -1.63 1.96
N ASN A 39 -8.23 -1.42 2.38
CA ASN A 39 -8.61 -1.52 3.78
C ASN A 39 -9.08 -2.95 4.06
N LEU A 40 -8.32 -3.70 4.85
CA LEU A 40 -8.55 -5.11 5.15
C LEU A 40 -9.69 -5.29 6.14
N THR A 41 -10.48 -6.33 5.92
CA THR A 41 -11.45 -6.82 6.91
C THR A 41 -10.74 -7.65 7.99
N GLN A 42 -11.33 -7.75 9.19
CA GLN A 42 -10.78 -8.58 10.26
C GLN A 42 -10.58 -10.04 9.82
N ARG A 43 -11.55 -10.59 9.06
CA ARG A 43 -11.46 -11.93 8.49
C ARG A 43 -10.25 -12.12 7.57
N GLU A 44 -9.89 -11.11 6.79
CA GLU A 44 -8.71 -11.15 5.93
C GLU A 44 -7.40 -11.05 6.74
N ILE A 45 -7.39 -10.26 7.81
CA ILE A 45 -6.25 -10.16 8.74
C ILE A 45 -6.00 -11.50 9.43
N ASP A 46 -7.06 -12.11 9.99
CA ASP A 46 -6.98 -13.41 10.66
C ASP A 46 -6.53 -14.50 9.67
N ALA A 47 -7.05 -14.48 8.45
CA ALA A 47 -6.65 -15.41 7.40
C ALA A 47 -5.19 -15.22 6.95
N ALA A 48 -4.67 -13.99 6.97
CA ALA A 48 -3.25 -13.72 6.66
C ALA A 48 -2.33 -14.23 7.78
N ASN A 49 -2.70 -13.98 9.03
CA ASN A 49 -1.92 -14.39 10.20
C ASN A 49 -1.94 -15.90 10.43
N ALA A 50 -2.97 -16.59 9.93
CA ALA A 50 -3.05 -18.05 9.97
C ALA A 50 -2.12 -18.76 8.97
N VAL A 51 -1.51 -18.03 8.02
CA VAL A 51 -0.58 -18.62 7.04
C VAL A 51 0.80 -18.75 7.66
N ASP A 52 1.37 -19.95 7.59
CA ASP A 52 2.75 -20.19 7.98
C ASP A 52 3.72 -19.48 7.02
N ALA A 53 4.42 -18.46 7.51
CA ALA A 53 5.38 -17.68 6.74
C ALA A 53 6.51 -18.55 6.15
N ALA A 54 6.90 -19.64 6.82
CA ALA A 54 7.96 -20.53 6.32
C ALA A 54 7.54 -21.33 5.07
N SER A 55 6.24 -21.45 4.82
CA SER A 55 5.71 -22.11 3.62
C SER A 55 5.72 -21.22 2.36
N LEU A 56 6.01 -19.92 2.52
CA LEU A 56 6.05 -18.97 1.41
C LEU A 56 7.44 -18.95 0.75
N ARG A 57 7.46 -18.65 -0.56
CA ARG A 57 8.70 -18.43 -1.30
C ARG A 57 9.52 -17.27 -0.71
N ASP A 58 8.82 -16.19 -0.36
CA ASP A 58 9.38 -15.02 0.30
C ASP A 58 8.71 -14.90 1.69
N PRO A 59 9.35 -15.40 2.76
CA PRO A 59 8.74 -15.42 4.09
C PRO A 59 8.62 -14.00 4.63
N GLN A 60 7.38 -13.52 4.76
CA GLN A 60 7.05 -12.23 5.37
C GLN A 60 5.71 -12.30 6.10
N THR A 61 5.67 -11.75 7.31
CA THR A 61 4.43 -11.67 8.11
C THR A 61 3.57 -10.46 7.67
N LEU A 62 2.31 -10.41 8.10
CA LEU A 62 1.45 -9.24 7.83
C LEU A 62 1.98 -7.99 8.55
N GLU A 63 2.53 -8.15 9.75
CA GLU A 63 3.09 -7.07 10.55
C GLU A 63 4.30 -6.43 9.88
N GLU A 64 5.18 -7.23 9.27
CA GLU A 64 6.34 -6.74 8.49
C GLU A 64 5.92 -6.01 7.20
N ARG A 65 4.76 -6.34 6.65
CA ARG A 65 4.25 -5.77 5.39
C ARG A 65 3.41 -4.51 5.60
N THR A 66 2.91 -4.30 6.81
CA THR A 66 2.08 -3.15 7.17
C THR A 66 2.85 -2.20 8.08
N LYS A 67 2.31 -1.00 8.32
CA LYS A 67 2.90 -0.08 9.30
C LYS A 67 2.35 -0.38 10.69
N GLU A 68 3.18 -0.20 11.72
CA GLU A 68 2.77 -0.27 13.11
C GLU A 68 1.54 0.62 13.37
N GLY A 69 0.53 0.07 14.05
CA GLY A 69 -0.74 0.75 14.32
C GLY A 69 -1.68 0.92 13.11
N LYS A 70 -1.32 0.40 11.92
CA LYS A 70 -2.11 0.45 10.68
C LYS A 70 -2.16 -0.91 9.97
N THR A 71 -2.33 -1.99 10.73
CA THR A 71 -2.40 -3.38 10.22
C THR A 71 -3.59 -3.63 9.30
N ASN A 72 -4.62 -2.79 9.37
CA ASN A 72 -5.77 -2.82 8.47
C ASN A 72 -5.45 -2.25 7.07
N TRP A 73 -4.36 -1.49 6.90
CA TRP A 73 -4.02 -0.87 5.62
C TRP A 73 -2.97 -1.67 4.88
N LEU A 74 -3.37 -2.31 3.79
CA LEU A 74 -2.45 -2.96 2.87
C LEU A 74 -2.16 -2.04 1.69
N ILE A 75 -0.92 -1.57 1.61
CA ILE A 75 -0.41 -0.74 0.52
C ILE A 75 0.62 -1.56 -0.24
N THR A 76 0.42 -1.75 -1.54
CA THR A 76 1.28 -2.63 -2.34
C THR A 76 1.51 -2.06 -3.72
N MET A 77 2.75 -2.14 -4.21
CA MET A 77 3.07 -1.80 -5.59
C MET A 77 2.36 -2.76 -6.54
N GLY A 78 1.62 -2.22 -7.50
CA GLY A 78 0.87 -2.98 -8.50
C GLY A 78 1.71 -3.47 -9.67
N VAL A 79 2.97 -3.78 -9.42
CA VAL A 79 3.96 -4.18 -10.43
C VAL A 79 4.42 -5.59 -10.07
N CYS A 80 4.19 -6.56 -10.95
CA CYS A 80 4.64 -7.93 -10.70
C CYS A 80 6.18 -7.98 -10.72
N THR A 81 6.78 -8.74 -9.79
CA THR A 81 8.24 -8.82 -9.67
C THR A 81 8.89 -9.65 -10.79
N HIS A 82 8.08 -10.34 -11.60
CA HIS A 82 8.57 -11.13 -12.72
C HIS A 82 8.95 -10.25 -13.92
N LEU A 83 7.97 -9.53 -14.49
CA LEU A 83 8.15 -8.75 -15.73
C LEU A 83 7.52 -7.35 -15.67
N GLY A 84 7.03 -6.92 -14.50
CA GLY A 84 6.43 -5.60 -14.31
C GLY A 84 5.00 -5.43 -14.85
N CYS A 85 4.31 -6.52 -15.21
CA CYS A 85 2.89 -6.49 -15.57
C CYS A 85 2.02 -6.03 -14.39
N VAL A 86 0.89 -5.41 -14.70
CA VAL A 86 -0.09 -4.95 -13.70
C VAL A 86 -1.14 -6.04 -13.46
N PRO A 87 -1.36 -6.49 -12.20
CA PRO A 87 -2.36 -7.50 -11.92
C PRO A 87 -3.78 -6.93 -12.11
N LEU A 88 -4.67 -7.75 -12.69
CA LEU A 88 -6.04 -7.34 -13.03
C LEU A 88 -6.92 -7.11 -11.80
N ALA A 89 -6.70 -7.85 -10.71
CA ALA A 89 -7.45 -7.73 -9.47
C ALA A 89 -6.72 -6.81 -8.46
N PRO A 90 -7.45 -5.95 -7.73
CA PRO A 90 -6.86 -5.25 -6.58
C PRO A 90 -6.41 -6.30 -5.55
N ALA A 91 -5.24 -6.08 -4.95
CA ALA A 91 -4.57 -7.01 -4.04
C ALA A 91 -5.59 -7.73 -3.12
N LYS A 92 -5.80 -9.03 -3.32
CA LYS A 92 -6.57 -9.88 -2.42
C LYS A 92 -5.58 -10.58 -1.50
N VAL A 93 -5.92 -10.67 -0.21
CA VAL A 93 -5.14 -11.39 0.79
C VAL A 93 -5.23 -12.92 0.60
N SER A 94 -6.03 -13.40 -0.35
CA SER A 94 -6.18 -14.83 -0.63
C SER A 94 -4.98 -15.39 -1.40
N ARG A 95 -4.08 -16.06 -0.67
CA ARG A 95 -3.18 -17.17 -1.11
C ARG A 95 -2.24 -16.93 -2.31
N ALA A 96 -2.19 -15.73 -2.88
CA ALA A 96 -1.40 -15.38 -4.06
C ALA A 96 -0.17 -14.50 -3.74
N VAL A 97 0.24 -14.44 -2.47
CA VAL A 97 1.48 -13.74 -2.04
C VAL A 97 2.66 -14.69 -2.16
N SER A 98 2.90 -15.24 -3.36
CA SER A 98 4.14 -15.96 -3.66
C SER A 98 4.98 -15.28 -4.75
N SER A 99 4.52 -14.14 -5.30
CA SER A 99 5.30 -13.38 -6.29
C SER A 99 4.91 -11.92 -6.50
N VAL A 100 3.94 -11.34 -5.78
CA VAL A 100 3.52 -9.96 -6.05
C VAL A 100 3.29 -9.19 -4.77
N GLY A 101 4.26 -8.37 -4.41
CA GLY A 101 4.05 -7.29 -3.44
C GLY A 101 5.22 -7.07 -2.51
N ILE A 102 6.37 -6.70 -3.07
CA ILE A 102 7.43 -6.03 -2.31
C ILE A 102 6.78 -4.77 -1.72
N SER A 103 6.71 -4.72 -0.39
CA SER A 103 6.46 -3.50 0.36
C SER A 103 7.56 -2.52 -0.03
N ALA A 104 7.25 -1.59 -0.94
CA ALA A 104 8.17 -0.52 -1.24
C ALA A 104 8.13 0.46 -0.06
N PRO A 105 9.28 0.92 0.46
CA PRO A 105 9.35 2.07 1.35
C PRO A 105 9.11 3.35 0.53
N ALA A 106 8.02 3.40 -0.23
CA ALA A 106 7.52 4.62 -0.80
C ALA A 106 6.79 5.35 0.32
N THR A 107 7.21 6.57 0.60
CA THR A 107 6.57 7.50 1.53
C THR A 107 5.20 7.93 1.00
N VAL A 108 4.31 6.97 0.70
CA VAL A 108 2.88 7.20 0.50
C VAL A 108 2.32 7.46 1.89
N ARG A 109 2.27 8.73 2.24
CA ARG A 109 1.60 9.18 3.44
C ARG A 109 0.11 9.16 3.13
N THR A 110 -0.59 8.32 3.87
CA THR A 110 -2.04 8.31 3.88
C THR A 110 -2.47 9.41 4.83
N THR A 111 -3.01 10.50 4.30
CA THR A 111 -3.60 11.54 5.14
C THR A 111 -4.95 11.03 5.65
N THR A 112 -5.00 10.63 6.91
CA THR A 112 -6.27 10.66 7.66
C THR A 112 -6.47 12.11 8.08
N PRO A 113 -7.54 12.80 7.64
CA PRO A 113 -7.80 14.14 8.16
C PRO A 113 -8.02 14.03 9.68
N PRO A 114 -7.37 14.87 10.51
CA PRO A 114 -7.79 15.00 11.90
C PRO A 114 -9.22 15.59 11.93
N PRO A 115 -10.04 15.27 12.95
CA PRO A 115 -11.28 15.99 13.16
C PRO A 115 -10.92 17.46 13.43
N VAL A 116 -11.31 18.34 12.50
CA VAL A 116 -11.39 19.80 12.60
C VAL A 116 -10.56 20.42 13.74
N SER A 117 -9.35 20.91 13.43
CA SER A 117 -8.73 21.96 14.26
C SER A 117 -7.74 22.84 13.48
N VAL A 118 -8.15 24.11 13.35
CA VAL A 118 -7.36 25.35 13.50
C VAL A 118 -6.27 25.66 12.45
N ARG A 119 -6.68 26.45 11.45
CA ARG A 119 -6.20 27.81 11.14
C ARG A 119 -4.71 28.10 11.44
N ALA A 120 -3.94 28.35 10.38
CA ALA A 120 -3.12 29.56 10.29
C ALA A 120 -2.94 29.95 8.81
N LEU A 121 -3.69 30.97 8.43
CA LEU A 121 -3.37 31.82 7.29
C LEU A 121 -2.01 32.49 7.52
N ARG A 122 -1.24 32.59 6.43
CA ARG A 122 -0.35 33.70 6.03
C ARG A 122 1.07 33.76 6.64
N PRO A 123 1.98 34.53 6.00
CA PRO A 123 1.82 35.36 4.79
C PRO A 123 2.16 34.67 3.47
#